data_AF-A0A1H3I506-F1
#
_entry.id   AF-A0A1H3I506-F1
#
_cell.length_a   1.000
_cell.length_b   1.000
_cell.length_c   1.000
_cell.angle_alpha   90.00
_cell.angle_beta   90.00
_cell.angle_gamma   90.00
#
_symmetry.space_group_name_H-M   'P 1'
#
loop_
_entity.id
_entity.type
_entity.pdbx_description
1 polymer ?
#
loop_
_entity_poly.entity_id
_entity_poly.type
_entity_poly.pdbx_seq_one_letter_code
_entity_poly.pdbx_strand_id
1 'polypeptide(L)'
;MNKKVLSGIVTVVILAVAGYYFFQNISGKTDLMMTYIDETNYLTEDYNNILSEEEMIASDEELFLFTVEVVIPELERLVKETQDYGKSISNEDLKEVHALHVQAMELRLQADEAWVNEEDAYELYEESDRLYDEYEKDLQRLASKWGVKIEWEQ
;
A
#
# COMPACT_ATOMS: atom_id res chain seq x y z
N MET A 1 22.33 29.23 -44.03
CA MET A 1 21.25 28.96 -43.06
C MET A 1 21.48 29.83 -41.83
N ASN A 2 20.52 30.68 -41.45
CA ASN A 2 20.69 31.65 -40.37
C ASN A 2 20.85 30.92 -39.02
N LYS A 3 21.91 31.22 -38.25
CA LYS A 3 22.19 30.57 -36.94
C LYS A 3 21.00 30.60 -35.97
N LYS A 4 20.13 31.61 -36.09
CA LYS A 4 18.86 31.74 -35.32
C LYS A 4 17.80 30.68 -35.67
N VAL A 5 17.73 30.26 -36.94
CA VAL A 5 16.77 29.23 -37.39
C VAL A 5 17.21 27.84 -36.94
N LEU A 6 18.53 27.58 -36.97
CA LEU A 6 19.09 26.32 -36.47
C LEU A 6 18.90 26.17 -34.95
N SER A 7 19.10 27.25 -34.19
CA SER A 7 18.85 27.30 -32.74
C SER A 7 17.39 27.01 -32.38
N GLY A 8 16.42 27.60 -33.09
CA GLY A 8 15.00 27.37 -32.82
C GLY A 8 14.55 25.93 -33.08
N ILE A 9 15.06 25.30 -34.15
CA ILE A 9 14.74 23.90 -34.48
C ILE A 9 15.31 22.95 -33.42
N VAL A 10 16.55 23.19 -32.95
CA VAL A 10 17.18 22.35 -31.92
C VAL A 10 16.41 22.43 -30.59
N THR A 11 15.97 23.62 -30.17
CA THR A 11 15.19 23.79 -28.92
C THR A 11 13.83 23.12 -29.00
N VAL A 12 13.14 23.20 -30.14
CA VAL A 12 11.84 22.53 -30.35
C VAL A 12 11.98 21.02 -30.32
N VAL A 13 13.04 20.47 -30.93
CA VAL A 13 13.30 19.01 -30.91
C VAL A 13 13.62 18.53 -29.49
N ILE A 14 14.41 19.27 -28.71
CA ILE A 14 14.71 18.90 -27.32
C ILE A 14 13.44 18.93 -26.46
N LEU A 15 12.58 19.93 -26.61
CA LEU A 15 11.31 20.01 -25.90
C LEU A 15 10.33 18.92 -26.32
N ALA A 16 10.28 18.56 -27.60
CA ALA A 16 9.45 17.46 -28.09
C ALA A 16 9.92 16.09 -27.57
N VAL A 17 11.23 15.85 -27.54
CA VAL A 17 11.80 14.61 -26.98
C VAL A 17 11.59 14.56 -25.47
N ALA A 18 11.87 15.66 -24.74
CA ALA A 18 11.63 15.73 -23.31
C ALA A 18 10.14 15.54 -22.97
N GLY A 19 9.24 16.17 -23.73
CA GLY A 19 7.79 16.02 -23.57
C GLY A 19 7.30 14.60 -23.86
N TYR A 20 7.83 13.94 -24.89
CA TYR A 20 7.51 12.55 -25.20
C TYR A 20 7.97 11.57 -24.11
N TYR A 21 9.20 11.72 -23.61
CA TYR A 21 9.70 10.94 -22.49
C TYR A 21 8.91 11.19 -21.21
N PHE A 22 8.45 12.43 -20.96
CA PHE A 22 7.64 12.76 -19.81
C PHE A 22 6.24 12.13 -19.91
N PHE A 23 5.61 12.20 -21.09
CA PHE A 23 4.29 11.62 -21.35
C PHE A 23 4.29 10.09 -21.26
N GLN A 24 5.30 9.41 -21.84
CA GLN A 24 5.40 7.95 -21.73
C GLN A 24 5.69 7.49 -20.30
N ASN A 25 6.56 8.19 -19.56
CA ASN A 25 6.83 7.86 -18.16
C ASN A 25 5.61 8.06 -17.25
N ILE A 26 4.79 9.09 -17.50
CA ILE A 26 3.55 9.28 -16.73
C ILE A 26 2.56 8.17 -17.08
N SER A 27 2.30 7.91 -18.37
CA SER A 27 1.37 6.86 -18.80
C SER A 27 1.71 5.50 -18.20
N GLY A 28 2.98 5.08 -18.27
CA GLY A 28 3.40 3.78 -17.71
C GLY A 28 3.34 3.71 -16.18
N LYS A 29 3.48 4.83 -15.48
CA LYS A 29 3.34 4.91 -14.02
C LYS A 29 1.89 4.94 -13.58
N THR A 30 1.02 5.62 -14.32
CA THR A 30 -0.43 5.59 -14.11
C THR A 30 -0.95 4.16 -14.23
N ASP A 31 -0.61 3.45 -15.31
CA ASP A 31 -1.03 2.06 -15.52
C ASP A 31 -0.52 1.14 -14.40
N LEU A 32 0.76 1.30 -14.01
CA LEU A 32 1.34 0.54 -12.90
C LEU A 32 0.59 0.75 -11.57
N MET A 33 0.22 1.98 -11.22
CA MET A 33 -0.54 2.25 -10.00
C MET A 33 -1.94 1.68 -10.05
N MET A 34 -2.63 1.80 -11.19
CA MET A 34 -3.96 1.21 -11.35
C MET A 34 -3.91 -0.31 -11.21
N THR A 35 -2.96 -0.98 -11.86
CA THR A 35 -2.73 -2.42 -11.70
C THR A 35 -2.43 -2.77 -10.24
N TYR A 36 -1.57 -2.01 -9.57
CA TYR A 36 -1.27 -2.22 -8.16
C TYR A 36 -2.53 -2.15 -7.28
N ILE A 37 -3.32 -1.08 -7.43
CA ILE A 37 -4.56 -0.91 -6.67
C ILE A 37 -5.52 -2.06 -6.97
N ASP A 38 -5.79 -2.35 -8.24
CA ASP A 38 -6.73 -3.40 -8.65
C ASP A 38 -6.31 -4.78 -8.11
N GLU A 39 -5.01 -5.08 -8.12
CA GLU A 39 -4.48 -6.37 -7.67
C GLU A 39 -4.30 -6.48 -6.15
N THR A 40 -4.30 -5.36 -5.40
CA THR A 40 -4.10 -5.37 -3.93
C THR A 40 -5.32 -4.91 -3.14
N ASN A 41 -6.36 -4.39 -3.79
CA ASN A 41 -7.56 -3.90 -3.12
C ASN A 41 -8.20 -4.94 -2.19
N TYR A 42 -8.25 -6.21 -2.63
CA TYR A 42 -8.84 -7.28 -1.82
C TYR A 42 -8.06 -7.51 -0.51
N LEU A 43 -6.75 -7.25 -0.47
CA LEU A 43 -5.95 -7.41 0.76
C LEU A 43 -6.36 -6.36 1.80
N THR A 44 -6.60 -5.13 1.34
CA THR A 44 -7.10 -4.04 2.18
C THR A 44 -8.53 -4.27 2.62
N GLU A 45 -9.41 -4.72 1.72
CA GLU A 45 -10.80 -5.06 2.05
C GLU A 45 -10.88 -6.19 3.07
N ASP A 46 -10.17 -7.30 2.85
CA ASP A 46 -10.14 -8.43 3.78
C ASP A 46 -9.62 -8.01 5.16
N TYR A 47 -8.54 -7.23 5.20
CA TYR A 47 -7.98 -6.69 6.45
C TYR A 47 -9.00 -5.83 7.20
N ASN A 48 -9.60 -4.85 6.53
CA ASN A 48 -10.57 -3.95 7.14
C ASN A 48 -11.85 -4.67 7.58
N ASN A 49 -12.27 -5.71 6.84
CA ASN A 49 -13.41 -6.54 7.24
C ASN A 49 -13.13 -7.28 8.56
N ILE A 50 -11.93 -7.85 8.72
CA ILE A 50 -11.55 -8.53 9.98
C ILE A 50 -11.57 -7.53 11.14
N LEU A 51 -10.98 -6.34 10.96
CA LEU A 51 -10.98 -5.29 11.99
C LEU A 51 -12.39 -4.83 12.35
N SER A 52 -13.24 -4.62 11.35
CA SER A 52 -14.63 -4.22 11.57
C SER A 52 -15.42 -5.31 12.30
N GLU A 53 -15.21 -6.58 11.99
CA GLU A 53 -15.84 -7.70 12.70
C GLU A 53 -15.38 -7.77 14.15
N GLU A 54 -14.07 -7.60 14.39
CA GLU A 54 -13.49 -7.56 15.74
C GLU A 54 -14.08 -6.44 16.59
N GLU A 55 -14.19 -5.22 16.06
CA GLU A 55 -14.77 -4.05 16.75
C GLU A 55 -16.24 -4.23 17.14
N MET A 56 -16.98 -5.09 16.45
CA MET A 56 -18.38 -5.37 16.74
C MET A 56 -18.57 -6.34 17.92
N ILE A 57 -17.51 -7.01 18.38
CA ILE A 57 -17.56 -7.99 19.46
C ILE A 57 -17.52 -7.30 20.82
N ALA A 58 -18.52 -7.59 21.66
CA ALA A 58 -18.71 -6.90 22.93
C ALA A 58 -18.19 -7.67 24.15
N SER A 59 -17.85 -8.96 24.02
CA SER A 59 -17.43 -9.79 25.14
C SER A 59 -16.01 -10.30 24.97
N ASP A 60 -15.22 -10.24 26.05
CA ASP A 60 -13.81 -10.65 26.03
C ASP A 60 -13.62 -12.13 25.66
N GLU A 61 -14.56 -13.01 26.06
CA GLU A 61 -14.52 -14.44 25.71
C GLU A 61 -14.79 -14.68 24.22
N GLU A 62 -15.77 -13.98 23.65
CA GLU A 62 -16.05 -14.03 22.20
C GLU A 62 -14.92 -13.40 21.40
N LEU A 63 -14.36 -12.29 21.88
CA LEU A 63 -13.21 -11.63 21.26
C LEU A 63 -12.02 -12.57 21.24
N PHE A 64 -11.70 -13.21 22.38
CA PHE A 64 -10.62 -14.18 22.44
C PHE A 64 -10.78 -15.34 21.45
N LEU A 65 -11.98 -15.93 21.38
CA LEU A 65 -12.26 -17.01 20.43
C LEU A 65 -12.17 -16.52 18.99
N PHE A 66 -12.70 -15.34 18.68
CA PHE A 66 -12.62 -14.74 17.36
C PHE A 66 -11.17 -14.43 16.96
N THR A 67 -10.36 -13.89 17.86
CA THR A 67 -8.95 -13.61 17.60
C THR A 67 -8.18 -14.89 17.26
N VAL A 68 -8.40 -15.96 18.03
CA VAL A 68 -7.72 -17.25 17.84
C VAL A 68 -8.21 -18.00 16.60
N GLU A 69 -9.52 -18.03 16.37
CA GLU A 69 -10.13 -18.86 15.32
C GLU A 69 -10.22 -18.15 13.96
N VAL A 70 -10.20 -16.82 13.94
CA VAL A 70 -10.42 -16.00 12.74
C VAL A 70 -9.28 -15.00 12.49
N VAL A 71 -9.04 -14.06 13.42
CA VAL A 71 -8.11 -12.94 13.18
C VAL A 71 -6.70 -13.42 12.88
N ILE A 72 -6.10 -14.21 13.78
CA ILE A 72 -4.73 -14.70 13.62
C ILE A 72 -4.59 -15.53 12.32
N PRO A 73 -5.41 -16.56 12.06
CA PRO A 73 -5.31 -17.34 10.81
C PRO A 73 -5.46 -16.50 9.53
N GLU A 74 -6.39 -15.54 9.51
CA GLU A 74 -6.58 -14.68 8.33
C GLU A 74 -5.43 -13.68 8.17
N LEU A 75 -4.91 -13.10 9.26
CA LEU A 75 -3.73 -12.25 9.21
C LEU A 75 -2.47 -13.01 8.75
N GLU A 76 -2.26 -14.26 9.19
CA GLU A 76 -1.18 -15.11 8.67
C GLU A 76 -1.29 -15.28 7.16
N ARG A 77 -2.50 -15.50 6.64
CA ARG A 77 -2.77 -15.60 5.20
C ARG A 77 -2.48 -14.26 4.50
N LEU A 78 -3.03 -13.16 4.99
CA LEU A 78 -2.89 -11.83 4.39
C LEU A 78 -1.44 -11.33 4.39
N VAL A 79 -0.70 -11.52 5.48
CA VAL A 79 0.73 -11.20 5.56
C VAL A 79 1.49 -11.93 4.47
N LYS A 80 1.25 -13.24 4.31
CA LYS A 80 1.92 -14.04 3.30
C LYS A 80 1.58 -13.61 1.88
N GLU A 81 0.31 -13.39 1.58
CA GLU A 81 -0.15 -12.94 0.25
C GLU A 81 0.41 -11.56 -0.09
N THR A 82 0.41 -10.64 0.87
CA THR A 82 0.99 -9.29 0.73
C THR A 82 2.50 -9.39 0.48
N GLN A 83 3.24 -10.16 1.30
CA GLN A 83 4.68 -10.40 1.09
C GLN A 83 4.98 -11.00 -0.29
N ASP A 84 4.19 -11.98 -0.74
CA ASP A 84 4.37 -12.64 -2.03
C ASP A 84 4.11 -11.67 -3.18
N TYR A 85 3.09 -10.82 -3.07
CA TYR A 85 2.84 -9.75 -4.02
C TYR A 85 4.01 -8.77 -4.10
N GLY A 86 4.56 -8.36 -2.94
CA GLY A 86 5.72 -7.47 -2.85
C GLY A 86 6.96 -7.96 -3.60
N LYS A 87 7.12 -9.28 -3.79
CA LYS A 87 8.23 -9.86 -4.59
C LYS A 87 8.07 -9.62 -6.10
N SER A 88 6.84 -9.40 -6.56
CA SER A 88 6.54 -9.11 -7.97
C SER A 88 6.72 -7.63 -8.33
N ILE A 89 6.72 -6.74 -7.33
CA ILE A 89 6.87 -5.30 -7.53
C ILE A 89 8.30 -4.98 -7.97
N SER A 90 8.44 -4.48 -9.19
CA SER A 90 9.72 -4.08 -9.78
C SER A 90 10.05 -2.59 -9.61
N ASN A 91 9.06 -1.77 -9.28
CA ASN A 91 9.24 -0.33 -9.07
C ASN A 91 9.62 -0.05 -7.61
N GLU A 92 10.79 0.54 -7.39
CA GLU A 92 11.31 0.78 -6.03
C GLU A 92 10.43 1.73 -5.20
N ASP A 93 9.94 2.84 -5.77
CA ASP A 93 9.04 3.76 -5.05
C ASP A 93 7.79 3.00 -4.53
N LEU A 94 7.18 2.15 -5.36
CA LEU A 94 6.00 1.37 -4.98
C LEU A 94 6.33 0.24 -4.00
N LYS A 95 7.51 -0.36 -4.13
CA LYS A 95 7.98 -1.43 -3.25
C LYS A 95 8.23 -0.92 -1.84
N GLU A 96 8.80 0.28 -1.70
CA GLU A 96 8.96 0.95 -0.40
C GLU A 96 7.62 1.20 0.27
N VAL A 97 6.62 1.72 -0.47
CA VAL A 97 5.27 1.93 0.05
C VAL A 97 4.62 0.61 0.45
N HIS A 98 4.71 -0.42 -0.39
CA HIS A 98 4.12 -1.73 -0.10
C HIS A 98 4.78 -2.43 1.11
N ALA A 99 6.07 -2.17 1.36
CA ALA A 99 6.76 -2.71 2.53
C ALA A 99 6.18 -2.17 3.85
N LEU A 100 5.61 -0.95 3.87
CA LEU A 100 4.90 -0.43 5.04
C LEU A 100 3.63 -1.23 5.32
N HIS A 101 2.88 -1.61 4.27
CA HIS A 101 1.68 -2.43 4.40
C HIS A 101 1.99 -3.81 5.00
N VAL A 102 3.04 -4.46 4.50
CA VAL A 102 3.53 -5.73 5.05
C VAL A 102 3.89 -5.60 6.53
N GLN A 103 4.68 -4.57 6.89
CA GLN A 103 5.13 -4.38 8.27
C GLN A 103 3.97 -4.07 9.22
N ALA A 104 2.99 -3.28 8.79
CA ALA A 104 1.79 -3.02 9.57
C ALA A 104 1.03 -4.32 9.88
N MET A 105 0.75 -5.14 8.86
CA MET A 105 0.05 -6.42 9.04
C MET A 105 0.86 -7.42 9.89
N GLU A 106 2.18 -7.46 9.75
CA GLU A 106 3.06 -8.30 10.59
C GLU A 106 3.03 -7.88 12.06
N LEU A 107 3.01 -6.58 12.34
CA LEU A 107 2.91 -6.07 13.69
C LEU A 107 1.52 -6.30 14.29
N ARG A 108 0.45 -6.16 13.49
CA ARG A 108 -0.90 -6.51 13.93
C ARG A 108 -0.98 -7.97 14.35
N LEU A 109 -0.48 -8.88 13.50
CA LEU A 109 -0.42 -10.31 13.81
C LEU A 109 0.36 -10.58 15.11
N GLN A 110 1.53 -9.97 15.26
CA GLN A 110 2.33 -10.12 16.49
C GLN A 110 1.61 -9.57 17.72
N ALA A 111 0.87 -8.48 17.57
CA ALA A 111 0.07 -7.91 18.66
C ALA A 111 -1.05 -8.87 19.08
N ASP A 112 -1.77 -9.45 18.12
CA ASP A 112 -2.84 -10.42 18.39
C ASP A 112 -2.30 -11.70 19.02
N GLU A 113 -1.15 -12.20 18.54
CA GLU A 113 -0.45 -13.33 19.16
C GLU A 113 0.02 -13.01 20.59
N ALA A 114 0.58 -11.83 20.83
CA ALA A 114 1.02 -11.40 22.16
C ALA A 114 -0.18 -11.29 23.12
N TRP A 115 -1.27 -10.68 22.68
CA TRP A 115 -2.49 -10.52 23.48
C TRP A 115 -3.09 -11.87 23.87
N VAL A 116 -3.20 -12.82 22.93
CA VAL A 116 -3.68 -14.19 23.21
C VAL A 116 -2.79 -14.91 24.23
N ASN A 117 -1.50 -14.61 24.26
CA ASN A 117 -0.54 -15.20 25.19
C ASN A 117 -0.41 -14.44 26.52
N GLU A 118 -1.30 -13.48 26.81
CA GLU A 118 -1.26 -12.62 27.99
C GLU A 118 0.02 -11.77 28.11
N GLU A 119 0.65 -11.46 26.97
CA GLU A 119 1.81 -10.57 26.85
C GLU A 119 1.37 -9.12 26.53
N ASP A 120 2.26 -8.15 26.74
CA ASP A 120 1.97 -6.74 26.42
C ASP A 120 2.00 -6.51 24.91
N ALA A 121 0.82 -6.26 24.32
CA ALA A 121 0.62 -6.04 22.90
C ALA A 121 0.42 -4.56 22.53
N TYR A 122 0.32 -3.66 23.50
CA TYR A 122 -0.16 -2.29 23.27
C TYR A 122 0.74 -1.51 22.29
N GLU A 123 2.05 -1.56 22.49
CA GLU A 123 3.01 -0.88 21.61
C GLU A 123 3.00 -1.45 20.19
N LEU A 124 2.70 -2.74 20.02
CA LEU A 124 2.63 -3.40 18.71
C LEU A 124 1.39 -2.94 17.94
N TYR A 125 0.23 -2.83 18.61
CA TYR A 125 -0.98 -2.26 18.01
C TYR A 125 -0.77 -0.81 17.58
N GLU A 126 -0.23 0.06 18.47
CA GLU A 126 0.01 1.46 18.13
C GLU A 126 0.97 1.61 16.93
N GLU A 127 2.04 0.82 16.88
CA GLU A 127 3.00 0.88 15.79
C GLU A 127 2.42 0.32 14.48
N SER A 128 1.63 -0.76 14.55
CA SER A 128 0.88 -1.29 13.41
C SER A 128 -0.01 -0.21 12.79
N ASP A 129 -0.85 0.43 13.60
CA ASP A 129 -1.77 1.47 13.15
C ASP A 129 -1.00 2.65 12.53
N ARG A 130 0.10 3.07 13.18
CA ARG A 130 0.97 4.14 12.69
C ARG A 130 1.54 3.82 11.30
N LEU A 131 2.02 2.60 11.09
CA LEU A 131 2.59 2.17 9.80
C LEU A 131 1.52 2.02 8.72
N TYR A 132 0.33 1.55 9.06
CA TYR A 132 -0.79 1.48 8.12
C TYR A 132 -1.20 2.89 7.65
N ASP A 133 -1.31 3.83 8.59
CA ASP A 133 -1.54 5.25 8.32
C ASP A 133 -0.47 5.86 7.39
N GLU A 134 0.80 5.46 7.58
CA GLU A 134 1.92 5.90 6.77
C GLU A 134 1.86 5.31 5.36
N TYR A 135 1.50 4.03 5.25
CA TYR A 135 1.25 3.35 3.99
C TYR A 135 0.18 4.07 3.15
N GLU A 136 -0.99 4.36 3.72
CA GLU A 136 -2.07 5.03 2.99
C GLU A 136 -1.64 6.42 2.48
N LYS A 137 -1.01 7.21 3.36
CA LYS A 137 -0.52 8.56 3.04
C LYS A 137 0.51 8.52 1.92
N ASP A 138 1.44 7.57 1.97
CA ASP A 138 2.49 7.45 0.97
C ASP A 138 2.01 6.86 -0.35
N LEU A 139 1.07 5.91 -0.31
CA LEU A 139 0.42 5.41 -1.51
C LEU A 139 -0.38 6.52 -2.20
N GLN A 140 -1.17 7.29 -1.45
CA GLN A 140 -1.91 8.44 -1.96
C GLN A 140 -0.97 9.49 -2.58
N ARG A 141 0.16 9.78 -1.92
CA ARG A 141 1.18 10.71 -2.42
C ARG A 141 1.81 10.21 -3.71
N LEU A 142 2.13 8.92 -3.79
CA LEU A 142 2.70 8.28 -4.97
C LEU A 142 1.72 8.24 -6.14
N ALA A 143 0.47 7.86 -5.88
CA ALA A 143 -0.62 7.85 -6.85
C ALA A 143 -0.85 9.25 -7.44
N SER A 144 -0.91 10.27 -6.58
CA SER A 144 -1.08 11.66 -6.99
C SER A 144 0.08 12.14 -7.88
N LYS A 145 1.33 11.77 -7.55
CA LYS A 145 2.52 12.03 -8.38
C LYS A 145 2.42 11.35 -9.75
N TRP A 146 1.70 10.24 -9.85
CA TRP A 146 1.51 9.46 -11.07
C TRP A 146 0.16 9.70 -11.75
N GLY A 147 -0.58 10.73 -11.32
CA GLY A 147 -1.84 11.14 -11.94
C GLY A 147 -3.05 10.25 -11.62
N VAL A 148 -2.96 9.42 -10.58
CA VAL A 148 -4.06 8.58 -10.08
C VAL A 148 -4.63 9.18 -8.80
N LYS A 149 -5.95 9.16 -8.66
CA LYS A 149 -6.65 9.49 -7.41
C LYS A 149 -7.18 8.18 -6.81
N ILE A 150 -6.78 7.88 -5.58
CA ILE A 150 -7.33 6.76 -4.80
C ILE A 150 -8.58 7.26 -4.08
N GLU A 151 -9.62 6.44 -4.07
CA GLU A 151 -10.81 6.65 -3.25
C GLU A 151 -10.83 5.54 -2.21
N TRP A 152 -10.53 5.91 -0.96
CA TRP A 152 -10.58 4.98 0.17
C TRP A 152 -12.04 4.80 0.60
N GLU A 153 -12.47 3.56 0.80
CA GLU A 153 -13.76 3.27 1.41
C GLU A 153 -13.72 3.72 2.88
N GLN A 154 -14.76 4.43 3.33
CA GLN A 154 -14.93 4.95 4.69
C GLN A 154 -15.96 4.16 5.47
#